data_AF-A0A2P5BXQ3-F1
#
_entry.id   AF-A0A2P5BXQ3-F1
#
_cell.length_a   1.000
_cell.length_b   1.000
_cell.length_c   1.000
_cell.angle_alpha   90.00
_cell.angle_beta   90.00
_cell.angle_gamma   90.00
#
_symmetry.space_group_name_H-M   'P 1'
#
loop_
_entity.id
_entity.type
_entity.pdbx_description
1 polymer ?
#
loop_
_entity_poly.entity_id
_entity_poly.type
_entity_poly.pdbx_seq_one_letter_code
_entity_poly.pdbx_strand_id
1 'polypeptide(L)' 'MLLKVTFLIVNSPAWNKGRINCSSSTAEVVKAYEAQYAKDMDNFLKARAHEIVHGGLIVLVFPGRPL' A
#
# COMPACT_ATOMS: atom_id res chain seq x y z
N MET A 1 5.15 -0.97 -6.03
CA MET A 1 3.77 -0.75 -5.54
C MET A 1 2.86 -0.62 -6.76
N LEU A 2 2.56 -1.74 -7.41
CA LEU A 2 1.58 -1.77 -8.49
C LEU A 2 0.21 -1.53 -7.86
N LEU A 3 -0.49 -0.47 -8.28
CA LEU A 3 -1.87 -0.22 -7.90
C LEU A 3 -2.67 -1.51 -8.14
N LYS A 4 -3.09 -2.17 -7.08
CA LYS A 4 -4.06 -3.25 -7.24
C LYS A 4 -5.35 -2.65 -7.78
N VAL A 5 -5.95 -3.39 -8.70
CA VAL A 5 -6.96 -3.03 -9.71
C VAL A 5 -8.22 -2.37 -9.15
N THR A 6 -8.46 -2.37 -7.83
CA THR A 6 -9.70 -1.90 -7.20
C THR A 6 -9.98 -0.39 -7.39
N PHE A 7 -8.95 0.44 -7.52
CA PHE A 7 -9.12 1.88 -7.79
C PHE A 7 -9.59 2.20 -9.20
N LEU A 8 -9.43 1.23 -10.12
CA LEU A 8 -9.72 1.37 -11.53
C LEU A 8 -11.08 0.74 -11.92
N ILE A 9 -11.82 0.21 -10.94
CA ILE A 9 -13.14 -0.38 -11.20
C ILE A 9 -14.17 0.75 -11.19
N VAL A 10 -14.67 1.09 -12.39
CA VAL A 10 -15.81 1.99 -12.58
C VAL A 10 -16.98 1.37 -11.80
N ASN A 11 -17.50 2.10 -10.80
CA ASN A 11 -18.53 1.71 -9.80
C ASN A 11 -18.03 1.21 -8.43
N SER A 12 -16.72 1.17 -8.19
CA SER A 12 -16.19 0.97 -6.83
C SER A 12 -16.39 2.24 -5.97
N PRO A 13 -16.74 2.12 -4.67
CA PRO A 13 -16.69 3.26 -3.74
C PRO A 13 -15.30 3.92 -3.67
N ALA A 14 -14.23 3.17 -4.00
CA ALA A 14 -12.86 3.65 -4.05
C ALA A 14 -12.39 4.03 -5.49
N TRP A 15 -13.30 4.23 -6.44
CA TRP A 15 -12.97 4.69 -7.79
C TRP A 15 -12.42 6.12 -7.76
N ASN A 16 -11.13 6.28 -8.07
CA ASN A 16 -10.44 7.55 -7.95
C ASN A 16 -10.40 8.32 -9.29
N LYS A 17 -11.57 8.76 -9.75
CA LYS A 17 -11.74 9.35 -11.09
C LYS A 17 -10.77 10.51 -11.34
N GLY A 18 -9.97 10.40 -12.41
CA GLY A 18 -9.07 11.48 -12.85
C GLY A 18 -7.88 11.73 -11.92
N ARG A 19 -7.60 10.82 -10.97
CA ARG A 19 -6.50 10.96 -10.02
C ARG A 19 -5.69 9.67 -9.93
N ILE A 20 -4.38 9.82 -9.75
CA ILE A 20 -3.43 8.70 -9.70
C ILE A 20 -2.84 8.47 -8.30
N ASN A 21 -3.16 9.31 -7.33
CA ASN A 21 -2.71 9.22 -5.94
C ASN A 21 -3.87 9.41 -4.96
N CYS A 22 -3.67 9.06 -3.69
CA CYS A 22 -4.68 9.23 -2.64
C CYS A 22 -4.71 10.63 -2.01
N SER A 23 -3.84 11.55 -2.44
CA SER A 23 -3.76 12.90 -1.87
C SER A 23 -5.09 13.64 -2.08
N SER A 24 -5.66 14.15 -0.99
CA SER A 24 -6.96 14.85 -0.99
C SER A 24 -8.10 14.04 -1.63
N SER A 25 -8.00 12.70 -1.63
CA SER A 25 -9.02 11.79 -2.14
C SER A 25 -10.08 11.48 -1.08
N THR A 26 -11.15 10.79 -1.48
CA THR A 26 -12.22 10.42 -0.53
C THR A 26 -11.71 9.41 0.50
N ALA A 27 -12.42 9.30 1.63
CA ALA A 27 -12.04 8.37 2.69
C ALA A 27 -12.00 6.92 2.20
N GLU A 28 -12.85 6.54 1.25
CA GLU A 28 -12.90 5.21 0.64
C GLU A 28 -11.63 4.93 -0.17
N VAL A 29 -11.16 5.92 -0.95
CA VAL A 29 -9.89 5.82 -1.67
C VAL A 29 -8.73 5.68 -0.69
N VAL A 30 -8.67 6.51 0.35
CA VAL A 30 -7.60 6.43 1.37
C VAL A 30 -7.60 5.06 2.06
N LYS A 31 -8.75 4.57 2.54
CA LYS A 31 -8.87 3.24 3.16
C LYS A 31 -8.44 2.11 2.22
N ALA A 32 -8.78 2.20 0.95
CA ALA A 32 -8.35 1.20 -0.03
C ALA A 32 -6.82 1.24 -0.25
N TYR A 33 -6.19 2.42 -0.24
CA TYR A 33 -4.72 2.54 -0.29
C TYR A 33 -4.06 1.95 0.97
N GLU A 34 -4.60 2.26 2.15
CA GLU A 34 -4.10 1.74 3.43
C GLU A 34 -4.20 0.21 3.50
N ALA A 35 -5.36 -0.35 3.13
CA ALA A 35 -5.56 -1.80 3.11
C ALA A 35 -4.60 -2.49 2.13
N GLN A 36 -4.35 -1.88 0.97
CA GLN A 36 -3.43 -2.41 -0.01
C GLN A 36 -1.97 -2.36 0.48
N TYR A 37 -1.57 -1.23 1.07
CA TYR A 37 -0.26 -1.07 1.69
C TYR A 37 -0.02 -2.12 2.79
N ALA A 38 -0.97 -2.28 3.70
CA ALA A 38 -0.87 -3.27 4.79
C ALA A 38 -0.69 -4.69 4.25
N LYS A 39 -1.47 -5.08 3.24
CA LYS A 39 -1.37 -6.40 2.58
C LYS A 39 0.00 -6.60 1.91
N ASP A 40 0.50 -5.59 1.21
CA ASP A 40 1.76 -5.71 0.49
C ASP A 40 2.96 -5.70 1.44
N MET A 41 2.92 -4.92 2.51
CA MET A 41 3.95 -4.92 3.55
C MET A 41 3.99 -6.25 4.32
N ASP A 42 2.83 -6.83 4.64
CA ASP A 42 2.74 -8.17 5.23
C ASP A 42 3.39 -9.23 4.33
N ASN A 43 3.05 -9.24 3.04
CA ASN A 43 3.66 -10.16 2.08
C ASN A 43 5.18 -9.95 1.95
N PHE A 44 5.62 -8.68 1.89
CA PHE A 44 7.04 -8.35 1.83
C PHE A 44 7.80 -8.87 3.05
N LEU A 45 7.28 -8.60 4.25
CA LEU A 45 7.91 -9.03 5.51
C LEU A 45 7.92 -10.55 5.66
N LYS A 46 6.85 -11.25 5.23
CA LYS A 46 6.82 -12.72 5.18
C LYS A 46 7.90 -13.27 4.26
N ALA A 47 8.05 -12.72 3.06
CA ALA A 47 9.12 -13.14 2.15
C ALA A 47 10.51 -12.90 2.76
N ARG A 48 10.73 -11.72 3.35
CA ARG A 48 12.00 -11.40 4.01
C ARG A 48 12.29 -12.30 5.21
N ALA A 49 11.29 -12.69 5.99
CA ALA A 49 11.47 -13.59 7.12
C ALA A 49 12.06 -14.96 6.71
N HIS A 50 11.81 -15.41 5.48
CA HIS A 50 12.40 -16.65 4.94
C HIS A 50 13.80 -16.48 4.37
N GLU A 51 14.17 -15.26 3.96
CA GLU A 51 15.43 -14.99 3.27
C GLU A 51 16.53 -14.45 4.20
N ILE A 52 16.15 -13.78 5.29
CA ILE A 52 17.09 -13.25 6.27
C ILE A 52 17.63 -14.41 7.12
N VAL A 53 18.95 -14.44 7.29
CA VAL A 53 19.61 -15.37 8.21
C VAL A 53 19.21 -15.11 9.67
N HIS A 54 19.30 -16.12 10.53
CA HIS A 54 19.05 -15.92 11.95
C HIS A 54 19.94 -14.79 12.52
N GLY A 55 19.33 -13.83 13.22
CA GLY A 55 20.02 -12.65 13.75
C GLY A 55 20.33 -11.55 12.72
N GLY A 56 19.96 -11.73 11.46
CA GLY A 56 20.12 -10.70 10.42
C GLY A 56 19.15 -9.53 10.61
N LEU A 57 19.54 -8.36 10.09
CA LEU A 57 18.78 -7.11 10.18
C LEU A 57 18.33 -6.64 8.80
N ILE A 58 17.18 -5.99 8.75
CA ILE A 58 16.72 -5.21 7.59
C ILE A 58 16.49 -3.77 8.03
N VAL A 59 17.00 -2.84 7.23
CA VAL A 59 16.73 -1.41 7.36
C VAL A 59 15.82 -1.00 6.20
N LEU A 60 14.67 -0.39 6.51
CA LEU A 60 13.71 0.10 5.53
C LEU A 60 13.57 1.61 5.64
N VAL A 61 13.62 2.31 4.50
CA VAL A 61 13.41 3.75 4.41
C VAL A 61 12.32 4.02 3.39
N PHE A 62 11.24 4.67 3.81
CA PHE A 62 10.10 4.99 2.95
C PHE A 62 9.73 6.47 3.10
N PRO A 63 9.21 7.11 2.04
CA PRO A 63 8.56 8.41 2.17
C PRO A 63 7.29 8.28 3.03
N GLY A 64 7.28 8.94 4.19
CA GLY A 64 6.11 9.04 5.06
C GLY A 64 5.32 10.32 4.79
N ARG A 65 4.07 10.36 5.26
CA ARG A 65 3.29 11.61 5.34
C ARG A 65 3.51 12.23 6.73
N PRO A 66 3.87 13.52 6.84
CA PRO A 66 3.88 14.20 8.13
C PRO A 66 2.49 14.14 8.80
N LEU A 67 2.47 13.98 10.12
CA LEU A 67 1.27 14.08 10.95
C LEU A 67 0.86 15.53 11.15
#